data_AF-A0A086WGH6-F1
#
_entry.id   AF-A0A086WGH6-F1
#
_cell.length_a   1.000
_cell.length_b   1.000
_cell.length_c   1.000
_cell.angle_alpha   90.00
_cell.angle_beta   90.00
_cell.angle_gamma   90.00
#
_symmetry.space_group_name_H-M   'P 1'
#
loop_
_entity.id
_entity.type
_entity.pdbx_description
1 polymer ?
#
loop_
_entity_poly.entity_id
_entity_poly.type
_entity_poly.pdbx_seq_one_letter_code
_entity_poly.pdbx_strand_id
1 'polypeptide(L)'
;MYEYGNEYIGTVFVLPETRSFELRATVHGEPHLIHGTVSQQLAARFAEGAPDHIDPRQLALQPRRVEVMTREIHERHRAPRKVYCLSRLFDFDTHAQGTPAPAMAG
;
A
#
# COMPACT_ATOMS: atom_id res chain seq x y z
N MET A 1 -1.89 13.82 19.34
CA MET A 1 -2.68 12.66 18.88
C MET A 1 -1.67 11.56 18.59
N TYR A 2 -1.66 10.46 19.35
CA TYR A 2 -0.70 9.38 19.12
C TYR A 2 -1.23 8.53 17.96
N GLU A 3 -0.63 8.67 16.79
CA GLU A 3 -0.87 7.76 15.68
C GLU A 3 -0.21 6.42 16.02
N TYR A 4 -1.04 5.40 16.29
CA TYR A 4 -0.56 4.04 16.51
C TYR A 4 -0.60 3.30 15.17
N GLY A 5 0.58 2.96 14.65
CA GLY A 5 0.75 2.20 13.42
C GLY A 5 1.52 0.92 13.69
N ASN A 6 1.15 -0.16 13.00
CA ASN A 6 1.97 -1.38 12.95
C ASN A 6 2.71 -1.39 11.62
N GLU A 7 4.01 -1.67 11.66
CA GLU A 7 4.81 -1.85 10.45
C GLU A 7 4.90 -3.34 10.12
N TYR A 8 4.63 -3.67 8.86
CA TYR A 8 4.72 -5.03 8.34
C TYR A 8 5.61 -5.04 7.11
N ILE A 9 6.51 -6.02 7.05
CA ILE A 9 7.29 -6.32 5.84
C ILE A 9 6.76 -7.63 5.28
N GLY A 10 6.37 -7.61 4.01
CA GLY A 10 5.70 -8.73 3.40
C GLY A 10 5.33 -8.49 1.94
N THR A 11 4.54 -9.41 1.40
CA THR A 11 4.04 -9.35 0.02
C THR A 11 2.57 -8.95 0.03
N VAL A 12 2.23 -7.93 -0.75
CA VAL A 12 0.85 -7.48 -0.96
C VAL A 12 0.34 -8.03 -2.30
N PHE A 13 -0.77 -8.75 -2.26
CA PHE A 13 -1.54 -9.19 -3.40
C PHE A 13 -2.77 -8.29 -3.53
N VAL A 14 -3.01 -7.76 -4.72
CA VAL A 14 -4.16 -6.89 -4.99
C VAL A 14 -5.00 -7.54 -6.08
N LEU A 15 -6.32 -7.59 -5.87
CA LEU A 15 -7.33 -7.97 -6.84
C LEU A 15 -8.19 -6.74 -7.13
N PRO A 16 -7.81 -5.91 -8.12
CA PRO A 16 -8.52 -4.66 -8.42
C PRO A 16 -9.99 -4.88 -8.79
N GLU A 17 -10.31 -5.96 -9.48
CA GLU A 17 -11.65 -6.30 -9.98
C GLU A 17 -12.64 -6.49 -8.83
N THR A 18 -12.21 -7.15 -7.75
CA THR A 18 -13.02 -7.39 -6.55
C THR A 18 -12.71 -6.40 -5.43
N ARG A 19 -11.86 -5.40 -5.69
CA ARG A 19 -11.39 -4.40 -4.70
C ARG A 19 -10.89 -5.03 -3.42
N SER A 20 -10.19 -6.15 -3.53
CA SER A 20 -9.69 -6.91 -2.39
C SER A 20 -8.17 -6.88 -2.37
N PHE A 21 -7.57 -6.97 -1.19
CA PHE A 21 -6.13 -7.17 -1.04
C PHE A 21 -5.83 -8.17 0.06
N GLU A 22 -4.65 -8.77 -0.03
CA GLU A 22 -4.06 -9.65 0.97
C GLU A 22 -2.61 -9.26 1.20
N LEU A 23 -2.22 -9.03 2.45
CA LEU A 23 -0.84 -8.84 2.87
C LEU A 23 -0.39 -10.08 3.65
N ARG A 24 0.61 -10.77 3.10
CA ARG A 24 1.33 -11.86 3.77
C ARG A 24 2.61 -11.30 4.35
N ALA A 25 2.73 -11.28 5.67
CA ALA A 25 3.90 -10.83 6.39
C ALA A 25 4.40 -11.91 7.36
N THR A 26 5.64 -11.78 7.82
CA THR A 26 6.17 -12.58 8.93
C THR A 26 6.52 -11.63 10.06
N VAL A 27 5.92 -11.83 11.23
CA VAL A 27 6.11 -10.98 12.40
C VAL A 27 6.60 -11.85 13.55
N HIS A 28 7.79 -11.55 14.07
CA HIS A 28 8.45 -12.36 15.12
C HIS A 28 8.60 -13.85 14.77
N GLY A 29 8.81 -14.17 13.48
CA GLY A 29 8.96 -15.56 13.01
C GLY A 29 7.63 -16.26 12.68
N GLU A 30 6.49 -15.66 13.03
CA GLU A 30 5.17 -16.23 12.79
C GLU A 30 4.51 -15.62 11.53
N PRO A 31 3.79 -16.42 10.72
CA PRO A 31 3.05 -15.90 9.59
C PRO A 31 1.89 -15.02 10.06
N HIS A 32 1.77 -13.84 9.47
CA HIS A 32 0.72 -12.87 9.73
C HIS A 32 0.00 -12.53 8.42
N LEU A 33 -1.33 -12.65 8.43
CA LEU A 33 -2.18 -12.42 7.26
C LEU A 33 -3.15 -11.27 7.53
N ILE A 34 -3.10 -10.25 6.69
CA ILE A 34 -4.03 -9.12 6.73
C ILE A 34 -4.81 -9.10 5.43
N HIS A 35 -6.13 -9.23 5.50
CA HIS A 35 -7.01 -9.12 4.35
C HIS A 35 -7.93 -7.91 4.49
N GLY A 36 -8.27 -7.30 3.38
CA GLY A 36 -9.14 -6.13 3.39
C GLY A 36 -9.55 -5.66 2.01
N THR A 37 -10.03 -4.43 1.96
CA THR A 37 -10.49 -3.80 0.71
C THR A 37 -9.49 -2.79 0.19
N VAL A 38 -9.46 -2.60 -1.12
CA VAL A 38 -8.74 -1.49 -1.77
C VAL A 38 -9.65 -0.26 -1.74
N SER A 39 -9.11 0.90 -1.37
CA SER A 39 -9.87 2.15 -1.41
C SER A 39 -10.37 2.45 -2.83
N GLN A 40 -11.52 3.12 -2.95
CA GLN A 40 -12.08 3.46 -4.26
C GLN A 40 -11.12 4.30 -5.11
N GLN A 41 -10.43 5.26 -4.48
CA GLN A 41 -9.46 6.12 -5.15
C GLN A 41 -8.27 5.32 -5.68
N LEU A 42 -7.73 4.40 -4.87
CA LEU A 42 -6.63 3.56 -5.29
C LEU A 42 -7.05 2.53 -6.35
N ALA A 43 -8.23 1.93 -6.20
CA ALA A 43 -8.81 1.03 -7.19
C ALA A 43 -8.97 1.71 -8.56
N ALA A 44 -9.38 2.97 -8.58
CA ALA A 44 -9.51 3.74 -9.82
C ALA A 44 -8.16 3.92 -10.54
N ARG A 45 -7.03 4.03 -9.81
CA ARG A 45 -5.69 4.13 -10.40
C ARG A 45 -5.21 2.82 -11.03
N PHE A 46 -5.75 1.68 -10.61
CA PHE A 46 -5.44 0.39 -11.27
C PHE A 46 -6.20 0.18 -12.58
N ALA A 47 -7.24 0.96 -12.85
CA ALA A 47 -8.01 0.84 -14.09
C ALA A 47 -7.22 1.40 -15.28
N GLU A 48 -7.19 0.65 -16.39
CA GLU A 48 -6.57 1.12 -17.64
C GLU A 48 -7.24 2.41 -18.13
N GLY A 49 -6.45 3.38 -18.56
CA GLY A 49 -6.94 4.68 -19.03
C GLY A 49 -7.20 5.72 -17.93
N ALA A 50 -6.91 5.41 -16.67
CA ALA A 50 -6.92 6.42 -15.61
C ALA A 50 -5.80 7.48 -15.83
N PRO A 51 -6.05 8.76 -15.47
CA PRO A 51 -5.05 9.82 -15.64
C PRO A 51 -3.75 9.56 -14.86
N ASP A 52 -3.84 8.87 -13.72
CA ASP A 52 -2.70 8.44 -12.89
C ASP A 52 -2.63 6.90 -12.80
N HIS A 53 -2.77 6.25 -13.96
CA HIS A 53 -2.77 4.79 -14.05
C HIS A 53 -1.48 4.20 -13.46
N ILE A 54 -1.64 3.21 -12.58
CA ILE A 54 -0.53 2.43 -12.02
C ILE A 54 -0.46 1.10 -12.75
N ASP A 55 0.62 0.89 -13.52
CA ASP A 55 0.91 -0.40 -14.13
C ASP A 55 1.32 -1.42 -13.05
N PRO A 56 0.55 -2.52 -12.85
CA PRO A 56 0.91 -3.58 -11.91
C PRO A 56 2.28 -4.22 -12.18
N ARG A 57 2.74 -4.22 -13.44
CA ARG A 57 4.05 -4.78 -13.80
C ARG A 57 5.16 -3.91 -13.23
N GLN A 58 5.00 -2.59 -13.25
CA GLN A 58 5.95 -1.66 -12.66
C GLN A 58 5.95 -1.71 -11.14
N LEU A 59 4.78 -1.97 -10.52
CA LEU A 59 4.66 -2.17 -9.08
C LEU A 59 5.53 -3.33 -8.58
N ALA A 60 5.55 -4.43 -9.32
CA ALA A 60 6.26 -5.65 -8.93
C ALA A 60 7.80 -5.57 -9.08
N LEU A 61 8.34 -4.52 -9.72
CA LEU A 61 9.78 -4.41 -9.99
C LEU A 61 10.62 -4.11 -8.73
N GLN A 62 10.03 -3.52 -7.70
CA GLN A 62 10.75 -3.13 -6.49
C GLN A 62 9.83 -3.16 -5.25
N PRO A 63 10.37 -3.44 -4.06
CA PRO A 63 9.62 -3.29 -2.82
C PRO A 63 9.03 -1.89 -2.68
N ARG A 64 7.79 -1.79 -2.21
CA ARG A 64 7.10 -0.51 -2.01
C ARG A 64 6.48 -0.41 -0.64
N ARG A 65 6.40 0.81 -0.13
CA ARG A 65 5.63 1.12 1.06
C ARG A 65 4.17 1.31 0.68
N VAL A 66 3.29 0.79 1.51
CA VAL A 66 1.84 0.93 1.35
C VAL A 66 1.23 1.42 2.66
N GLU A 67 0.10 2.11 2.56
CA GLU A 67 -0.68 2.51 3.72
C GLU A 67 -1.94 1.65 3.81
N VAL A 68 -2.14 1.03 4.96
CA VAL A 68 -3.34 0.27 5.29
C VAL A 68 -4.03 0.95 6.46
N MET A 69 -5.16 1.60 6.19
CA MET A 69 -6.01 2.16 7.24
C MET A 69 -6.73 1.03 7.96
N THR A 70 -6.66 1.04 9.29
CA THR A 70 -7.43 0.13 10.14
C THR A 70 -8.60 0.88 10.76
N ARG A 71 -9.81 0.34 10.65
CA ARG A 71 -11.00 0.85 11.34
C ARG A 71 -11.59 -0.23 12.21
N GLU A 72 -12.07 0.15 13.40
CA GLU A 72 -12.80 -0.76 14.27
C GLU A 72 -14.30 -0.51 14.11
N ILE A 73 -15.03 -1.54 13.69
CA ILE A 73 -16.48 -1.49 13.49
C ILE A 73 -17.14 -2.11 14.71
N HIS A 74 -18.02 -1.32 15.34
CA HIS A 74 -18.88 -1.73 16.43
C HIS A 74 -20.33 -1.82 15.93
N GLU A 75 -20.80 -3.03 15.69
CA GLU A 75 -22.19 -3.27 15.30
C GLU A 75 -22.98 -3.79 16.51
N ARG A 76 -24.23 -3.33 16.66
CA ARG A 76 -25.10 -3.78 17.75
C ARG A 76 -25.24 -5.30 17.69
N HIS A 77 -25.07 -5.98 18.83
CA HIS A 77 -25.09 -7.44 18.95
C HIS A 77 -23.98 -8.20 18.21
N ARG A 78 -22.89 -7.53 17.81
CA ARG A 78 -21.70 -8.19 17.26
C ARG A 78 -20.45 -7.81 18.04
N ALA A 79 -19.48 -8.72 18.06
CA ALA A 79 -18.15 -8.42 18.58
C ALA A 79 -17.51 -7.33 17.70
N PRO A 80 -16.75 -6.38 18.30
CA PRO A 80 -15.97 -5.42 17.54
C PRO A 80 -15.04 -6.13 16.56
N ARG A 81 -14.96 -5.62 15.33
CA ARG A 81 -14.07 -6.18 14.30
C ARG A 81 -13.21 -5.10 13.67
N LYS A 82 -11.96 -5.47 13.38
CA LYS A 82 -11.05 -4.63 12.60
C LYS A 82 -11.32 -4.86 11.12
N VAL A 83 -11.41 -3.78 10.37
CA VAL A 83 -11.42 -3.80 8.91
C VAL A 83 -10.21 -3.04 8.39
N TYR A 84 -9.61 -3.58 7.34
CA TYR A 84 -8.40 -3.05 6.74
C TYR A 84 -8.72 -2.49 5.36
N CYS A 85 -8.21 -1.31 5.07
CA CYS A 85 -8.39 -0.64 3.79
C CYS A 85 -7.02 -0.20 3.26
N LEU A 86 -6.59 -0.78 2.14
CA LEU A 86 -5.40 -0.32 1.43
C LEU A 86 -5.71 1.04 0.80
N SER A 87 -5.19 2.11 1.41
CA SER A 87 -5.55 3.49 1.07
C SER A 87 -4.58 4.09 0.06
N ARG A 88 -3.29 3.81 0.20
CA ARG A 88 -2.23 4.49 -0.55
C ARG A 88 -1.09 3.55 -0.91
N LEU A 89 -0.56 3.74 -2.12
CA LEU A 89 0.74 3.22 -2.53
C LEU A 89 1.70 4.40 -2.58
N PHE A 90 2.88 4.22 -2.00
CA PHE A 90 3.97 5.18 -2.14
C PHE A 90 4.84 4.73 -3.30
N ASP A 91 4.84 5.52 -4.36
CA ASP A 91 5.83 5.42 -5.43
C ASP A 91 7.16 5.94 -4.87
N PHE A 92 8.27 5.28 -5.17
CA PHE A 92 9.56 5.95 -4.97
C PHE A 92 9.68 6.99 -6.08
N ASP A 93 9.98 8.23 -5.71
CA ASP A 93 10.46 9.24 -6.64
C ASP A 93 11.58 8.63 -7.47
N THR A 94 11.36 8.46 -8.78
CA THR A 94 12.44 8.49 -9.78
C THR A 94 12.95 9.92 -9.95
N HIS A 95 13.05 10.66 -8.84
CA HIS A 95 13.60 11.99 -8.67
C HIS A 95 14.48 12.02 -7.41
N ALA A 96 15.31 10.99 -7.22
CA ALA A 96 16.68 11.30 -6.83
C ALA A 96 17.29 12.04 -8.02
N GLN A 97 17.05 13.36 -8.09
CA GLN A 97 17.76 14.26 -8.97
C GLN A 97 19.24 13.91 -8.84
N GLY A 98 19.84 13.42 -9.92
CA GLY A 98 21.27 13.54 -10.08
C GLY A 98 21.57 15.01 -9.93
N THR A 99 22.13 15.40 -8.80
CA THR A 99 22.87 16.64 -8.69
C THR A 99 23.92 16.56 -9.80
N PRO A 100 23.90 17.39 -10.85
CA PRO A 100 25.07 17.46 -11.71
C PRO A 100 26.21 17.89 -10.80
N ALA A 101 27.22 17.03 -10.66
CA ALA A 101 28.46 17.41 -10.03
C ALA A 101 28.89 18.76 -10.63
N PRO A 102 29.28 19.76 -9.82
CA PRO A 102 29.76 21.01 -10.38
C PRO A 102 30.92 20.68 -11.31
N ALA A 103 30.77 21.06 -12.58
CA ALA A 103 31.86 21.03 -13.53
C ALA A 103 32.96 21.92 -12.95
N MET A 104 34.01 21.29 -12.42
CA MET A 104 35.25 21.96 -12.08
C MET A 104 35.83 22.47 -13.39
N ALA A 105 35.58 23.75 -13.67
CA ALA A 105 36.21 24.50 -14.73
C ALA A 105 37.52 25.10 -14.19
N GLY A 106 38.60 24.93 -14.94
CA GLY A 106 39.83 25.75 -14.84
C GLY A 106 40.93 25.15 -14.00
#